data_AF-A0A379DYM3-F1
#
_entry.id   AF-A0A379DYM3-F1
#
_cell.length_a   1.000
_cell.length_b   1.000
_cell.length_c   1.000
_cell.angle_alpha   90.00
_cell.angle_beta   90.00
_cell.angle_gamma   90.00
#
_symmetry.space_group_name_H-M   'P 1'
#
loop_
_entity.id
_entity.type
_entity.pdbx_description
1 polymer ?
#
loop_
_entity_poly.entity_id
_entity_poly.type
_entity_poly.pdbx_seq_one_letter_code
_entity_poly.pdbx_strand_id
1 'polypeptide(L)'
;MALAQNSENYTPTKAALQIKSDLSYIPSIWAKEGDFIMVDDVVKAENLCKKLPFKVENINFITRSEIQNCLDSITEISPWGWDKTIVKQLKQIGFRADLLPSTSMLKDIRRLSNRKIAVKSLFYIKKAIENESIIGSSYYLSNLEDLKKIAQQYDKGVIKAPWSSSGRGLRFVDSEISKVHLNWARNVINQQEGIVYEPYYDKIQDFAMEFCAFPDRVVYEGLSVFSSNHGVYSGSIIESETEKLRLLSKYIDSKLLEKVQATLLWHLSNICAHQYIGPLGVDMMIVANKTSPQSYALQPVVEINFRNTMGHVALRLSNKMQPTNKLMQLAFDGSHHSVIISD
;
A
#
# COMPACT_ATOMS: atom_id res chain seq x y z
N MET A 1 -4.52 -9.41 4.65
CA MET A 1 -4.93 -10.64 5.36
C MET A 1 -5.57 -11.65 4.41
N ALA A 2 -6.55 -11.27 3.58
CA ALA A 2 -7.15 -12.17 2.58
C ALA A 2 -6.10 -12.85 1.67
N LEU A 3 -5.13 -12.09 1.17
CA LEU A 3 -4.01 -12.63 0.38
C LEU A 3 -3.14 -13.64 1.14
N ALA A 4 -2.95 -13.45 2.45
CA ALA A 4 -2.18 -14.38 3.27
C ALA A 4 -2.90 -15.73 3.36
N GLN A 5 -4.20 -15.72 3.68
CA GLN A 5 -5.02 -16.94 3.80
C GLN A 5 -5.36 -17.58 2.44
N ASN A 6 -5.36 -16.81 1.36
CA ASN A 6 -5.56 -17.28 -0.02
C ASN A 6 -6.84 -18.11 -0.24
N SER A 7 -7.90 -17.79 0.52
CA SER A 7 -9.18 -18.49 0.50
C SER A 7 -10.28 -17.59 -0.07
N GLU A 8 -11.26 -18.20 -0.74
CA GLU A 8 -12.50 -17.53 -1.15
C GLU A 8 -13.45 -17.28 0.02
N ASN A 9 -13.25 -18.01 1.13
CA ASN A 9 -14.08 -17.97 2.33
C ASN A 9 -13.39 -17.22 3.48
N TYR A 10 -12.51 -16.27 3.18
CA TYR A 10 -11.88 -15.46 4.22
C TYR A 10 -12.94 -14.60 4.91
N THR A 11 -13.00 -14.69 6.24
CA THR A 11 -13.83 -13.82 7.07
C THR A 11 -12.94 -12.76 7.73
N PRO A 12 -13.07 -11.48 7.36
CA PRO A 12 -12.34 -10.41 8.02
C PRO A 12 -12.75 -10.26 9.49
N THR A 13 -11.81 -9.83 10.33
CA THR A 13 -12.09 -9.47 11.72
C THR A 13 -13.11 -8.32 11.80
N LYS A 14 -13.87 -8.21 12.91
CA LYS A 14 -14.83 -7.10 13.15
C LYS A 14 -14.22 -5.72 12.88
N ALA A 15 -13.02 -5.45 13.41
CA ALA A 15 -12.31 -4.19 13.18
C ALA A 15 -12.02 -3.90 11.70
N ALA A 16 -11.72 -4.93 10.90
CA ALA A 16 -11.49 -4.76 9.46
C ALA A 16 -12.80 -4.51 8.69
N LEU A 17 -13.90 -5.13 9.11
CA LEU A 17 -15.23 -4.87 8.54
C LEU A 17 -15.71 -3.45 8.88
N GLN A 18 -15.44 -2.98 10.10
CA GLN A 18 -15.76 -1.63 10.53
C GLN A 18 -15.02 -0.59 9.68
N ILE A 19 -13.70 -0.72 9.52
CA ILE A 19 -12.92 0.15 8.61
C ILE A 19 -13.49 0.11 7.18
N LYS A 20 -13.84 -1.09 6.67
CA LYS A 20 -14.43 -1.22 5.32
C LYS A 20 -15.74 -0.42 5.21
N SER A 21 -16.65 -0.56 6.16
CA SER A 21 -17.95 0.13 6.16
C SER A 21 -17.80 1.63 6.35
N ASP A 22 -16.96 2.05 7.29
CA ASP A 22 -16.78 3.45 7.63
C ASP A 22 -16.06 4.25 6.54
N LEU A 23 -15.20 3.60 5.75
CA LEU A 23 -14.43 4.23 4.68
C LEU A 23 -14.92 3.85 3.28
N SER A 24 -16.08 3.20 3.15
CA SER A 24 -16.60 2.71 1.85
C SER A 24 -16.92 3.85 0.86
N TYR A 25 -17.08 5.08 1.36
CA TYR A 25 -17.36 6.25 0.54
C TYR A 25 -16.12 6.82 -0.16
N ILE A 26 -14.89 6.50 0.30
CA ILE A 26 -13.62 7.08 -0.20
C ILE A 26 -13.49 7.05 -1.73
N PRO A 27 -13.93 6.00 -2.46
CA PRO A 27 -13.85 6.02 -3.92
C PRO A 27 -14.56 7.19 -4.60
N SER A 28 -15.46 7.89 -3.90
CA SER A 28 -16.14 9.10 -4.40
C SER A 28 -15.17 10.25 -4.69
N ILE A 29 -13.96 10.19 -4.12
CA ILE A 29 -12.88 11.15 -4.36
C ILE A 29 -12.31 11.03 -5.78
N TRP A 30 -12.43 9.89 -6.47
CA TRP A 30 -11.93 9.72 -7.85
C TRP A 30 -12.94 9.10 -8.82
N ALA A 31 -14.13 8.76 -8.35
CA ALA A 31 -15.21 8.33 -9.20
C ALA A 31 -15.60 9.44 -10.19
N LYS A 32 -16.00 9.02 -11.39
CA LYS A 32 -16.47 9.85 -12.49
C LYS A 32 -17.99 9.82 -12.56
N GLU A 33 -18.55 10.74 -13.33
CA GLU A 33 -19.98 10.71 -13.65
C GLU A 33 -20.35 9.37 -14.29
N GLY A 34 -21.43 8.76 -13.79
CA GLY A 34 -21.88 7.43 -14.21
C GLY A 34 -21.28 6.26 -13.43
N ASP A 35 -20.25 6.49 -12.60
CA ASP A 35 -19.71 5.44 -11.74
C ASP A 35 -20.67 5.11 -10.59
N PHE A 36 -20.61 3.85 -10.16
CA PHE A 36 -21.31 3.34 -8.98
C PHE A 36 -20.32 2.98 -7.88
N ILE A 37 -20.62 3.38 -6.65
CA ILE A 37 -19.84 3.03 -5.46
C ILE A 37 -20.66 2.10 -4.60
N MET A 38 -20.24 0.83 -4.57
CA MET A 38 -20.91 -0.18 -3.77
C MET A 38 -20.62 0.01 -2.28
N VAL A 39 -21.66 0.25 -1.50
CA VAL A 39 -21.61 0.49 -0.05
C VAL A 39 -22.62 -0.38 0.69
N ASP A 40 -22.40 -0.57 1.99
CA ASP A 40 -23.35 -1.32 2.83
C ASP A 40 -24.55 -0.45 3.25
N ASP A 41 -24.37 0.87 3.33
CA ASP A 41 -25.40 1.85 3.73
C ASP A 41 -25.21 3.14 2.91
N VAL A 42 -26.18 3.43 2.03
CA VAL A 42 -26.17 4.59 1.13
C VAL A 42 -26.26 5.90 1.89
N VAL A 43 -27.19 6.01 2.85
CA VAL A 43 -27.42 7.25 3.61
C VAL A 43 -26.19 7.59 4.44
N LYS A 44 -25.58 6.60 5.09
CA LYS A 44 -24.32 6.77 5.81
C LYS A 44 -23.20 7.24 4.89
N ALA A 45 -23.03 6.59 3.73
CA ALA A 45 -21.99 6.94 2.77
C ALA A 45 -22.15 8.37 2.23
N GLU A 46 -23.37 8.79 1.89
CA GLU A 46 -23.67 10.15 1.46
C GLU A 46 -23.34 11.18 2.54
N ASN A 47 -23.73 10.91 3.80
CA ASN A 47 -23.45 11.81 4.92
C ASN A 47 -21.95 11.95 5.20
N LEU A 48 -21.17 10.87 5.05
CA LEU A 48 -19.71 10.92 5.18
C LEU A 48 -19.08 11.63 3.98
N CYS A 49 -19.59 11.40 2.78
CA CYS A 49 -19.12 12.07 1.56
C CYS A 49 -19.31 13.60 1.64
N LYS A 50 -20.42 14.08 2.22
CA LYS A 50 -20.68 15.51 2.46
C LYS A 50 -19.67 16.18 3.42
N LYS A 51 -18.93 15.41 4.22
CA LYS A 51 -17.90 15.92 5.12
C LYS A 51 -16.55 16.13 4.42
N LEU A 52 -16.41 15.69 3.17
CA LEU A 52 -15.22 16.02 2.38
C LEU A 52 -15.16 17.54 2.16
N PRO A 53 -13.96 18.13 2.14
CA PRO A 53 -13.78 19.59 2.06
C PRO A 53 -14.03 20.16 0.65
N PHE A 54 -14.59 19.35 -0.26
CA PHE A 54 -15.00 19.76 -1.60
C PHE A 54 -16.30 19.04 -1.94
N LYS A 55 -17.07 19.64 -2.85
CA LYS A 55 -18.30 19.03 -3.35
C LYS A 55 -17.95 17.86 -4.27
N VAL A 56 -18.46 16.69 -3.92
CA VAL A 56 -18.47 15.53 -4.80
C VAL A 56 -19.75 15.60 -5.62
N GLU A 57 -19.64 15.73 -6.94
CA GLU A 57 -20.79 15.83 -7.85
C GLU A 57 -21.05 14.50 -8.56
N ASN A 58 -22.33 14.17 -8.74
CA ASN A 58 -22.82 13.10 -9.62
C ASN A 58 -22.26 11.70 -9.31
N ILE A 59 -22.23 11.30 -8.03
CA ILE A 59 -21.82 9.96 -7.59
C ILE A 59 -23.03 9.13 -7.18
N ASN A 60 -23.10 7.89 -7.69
CA ASN A 60 -24.16 6.94 -7.36
C ASN A 60 -23.66 5.97 -6.28
N PHE A 61 -24.05 6.20 -5.03
CA PHE A 61 -23.90 5.17 -4.00
C PHE A 61 -24.98 4.11 -4.19
N ILE A 62 -24.59 2.83 -4.12
CA ILE A 62 -25.49 1.72 -4.39
C ILE A 62 -25.22 0.56 -3.45
N THR A 63 -26.28 -0.10 -3.00
CA THR A 63 -26.16 -1.32 -2.19
C THR A 63 -25.93 -2.56 -3.06
N ARG A 64 -25.53 -3.65 -2.40
CA ARG A 64 -25.40 -4.97 -3.04
C ARG A 64 -26.69 -5.46 -3.70
N SER A 65 -27.86 -5.14 -3.16
CA SER A 65 -29.16 -5.54 -3.74
C SER A 65 -29.54 -4.68 -4.94
N GLU A 66 -29.25 -3.38 -4.89
CA GLU A 66 -29.62 -2.45 -5.95
C GLU A 66 -28.76 -2.65 -7.21
N ILE A 67 -27.46 -2.92 -7.07
CA ILE A 67 -26.55 -3.14 -8.21
C ILE A 67 -26.95 -4.35 -9.07
N GLN A 68 -27.69 -5.31 -8.50
CA GLN A 68 -28.22 -6.46 -9.26
C GLN A 68 -29.15 -6.03 -10.40
N ASN A 69 -29.79 -4.86 -10.28
CA ASN A 69 -30.72 -4.35 -11.29
C ASN A 69 -30.03 -3.64 -12.46
N CYS A 70 -28.72 -3.39 -12.38
CA CYS A 70 -27.97 -2.69 -13.43
C CYS A 70 -26.64 -3.37 -13.80
N LEU A 71 -26.48 -4.67 -13.50
CA LEU A 71 -25.27 -5.45 -13.83
C LEU A 71 -24.87 -5.34 -15.29
N ASP A 72 -25.84 -5.32 -16.21
CA ASP A 72 -25.59 -5.26 -17.66
C ASP A 72 -24.98 -3.93 -18.12
N SER A 73 -25.15 -2.86 -17.35
CA SER A 73 -24.53 -1.56 -17.64
C SER A 73 -23.11 -1.42 -17.12
N ILE A 74 -22.63 -2.36 -16.29
CA ILE A 74 -21.30 -2.28 -15.69
C ILE A 74 -20.26 -2.83 -16.66
N THR A 75 -19.28 -1.98 -17.00
CA THR A 75 -18.21 -2.30 -17.95
C THR A 75 -16.86 -2.55 -17.28
N GLU A 76 -16.68 -2.10 -16.04
CA GLU A 76 -15.44 -2.24 -15.28
C GLU A 76 -15.73 -2.33 -13.78
N ILE A 77 -14.88 -3.05 -13.03
CA ILE A 77 -14.94 -3.14 -11.58
C ILE A 77 -13.57 -2.75 -11.02
N SER A 78 -13.54 -1.75 -10.13
CA SER A 78 -12.30 -1.26 -9.51
C SER A 78 -12.38 -1.36 -7.98
N PRO A 79 -12.05 -2.52 -7.39
CA PRO A 79 -12.00 -2.65 -5.94
C PRO A 79 -10.76 -1.94 -5.38
N TRP A 80 -10.72 -1.75 -4.06
CA TRP A 80 -9.51 -1.26 -3.40
C TRP A 80 -8.28 -2.12 -3.71
N GLY A 81 -8.47 -3.44 -3.74
CA GLY A 81 -7.50 -4.43 -4.18
C GLY A 81 -8.18 -5.77 -4.43
N TRP A 82 -7.63 -6.54 -5.37
CA TRP A 82 -8.20 -7.81 -5.78
C TRP A 82 -7.76 -8.97 -4.87
N ASP A 83 -8.72 -9.82 -4.50
CA ASP A 83 -8.46 -11.12 -3.90
C ASP A 83 -9.58 -12.11 -4.23
N LYS A 84 -9.36 -13.39 -3.90
CA LYS A 84 -10.33 -14.48 -4.14
C LYS A 84 -11.69 -14.27 -3.47
N THR A 85 -11.72 -13.67 -2.29
CA THR A 85 -12.95 -13.42 -1.54
C THR A 85 -13.79 -12.34 -2.23
N ILE A 86 -13.16 -11.24 -2.67
CA ILE A 86 -13.85 -10.20 -3.46
C ILE A 86 -14.41 -10.77 -4.76
N VAL A 87 -13.62 -11.57 -5.50
CA VAL A 87 -14.10 -12.20 -6.74
C VAL A 87 -15.28 -13.12 -6.48
N LYS A 88 -15.25 -13.94 -5.42
CA LYS A 88 -16.40 -14.78 -5.05
C LYS A 88 -17.63 -13.94 -4.71
N GLN A 89 -17.48 -12.86 -3.95
CA GLN A 89 -18.59 -11.97 -3.59
C GLN A 89 -19.23 -11.35 -4.83
N LEU A 90 -18.43 -10.88 -5.79
CA LEU A 90 -18.92 -10.30 -7.05
C LEU A 90 -19.61 -11.34 -7.93
N LYS A 91 -19.08 -12.57 -8.03
CA LYS A 91 -19.77 -13.68 -8.72
C LYS A 91 -21.12 -13.99 -8.11
N GLN A 92 -21.22 -13.99 -6.78
CA GLN A 92 -22.49 -14.21 -6.07
C GLN A 92 -23.50 -13.07 -6.26
N ILE A 93 -23.04 -11.86 -6.60
CA ILE A 93 -23.92 -10.75 -6.97
C ILE A 93 -24.49 -10.97 -8.38
N GLY A 94 -23.76 -11.66 -9.25
CA GLY A 94 -24.16 -11.92 -10.64
C GLY A 94 -23.28 -11.24 -11.68
N PHE A 95 -22.16 -10.62 -11.28
CA PHE A 95 -21.24 -10.00 -12.24
C PHE A 95 -20.68 -11.01 -13.23
N ARG A 96 -20.60 -10.59 -14.50
CA ARG A 96 -20.07 -11.42 -15.58
C ARG A 96 -18.61 -11.78 -15.35
N ALA A 97 -18.22 -12.96 -15.79
CA ALA A 97 -16.88 -13.50 -15.56
C ALA A 97 -15.76 -12.70 -16.27
N ASP A 98 -16.07 -12.03 -17.38
CA ASP A 98 -15.11 -11.22 -18.16
C ASP A 98 -14.74 -9.90 -17.49
N LEU A 99 -15.55 -9.42 -16.53
CA LEU A 99 -15.25 -8.26 -15.69
C LEU A 99 -14.38 -8.59 -14.48
N LEU A 100 -14.11 -9.87 -14.23
CA LEU A 100 -13.43 -10.35 -13.04
C LEU A 100 -12.05 -10.91 -13.39
N PRO A 101 -11.04 -10.73 -12.52
CA PRO A 101 -9.73 -11.30 -12.77
C PRO A 101 -9.82 -12.83 -12.80
N SER A 102 -9.11 -13.43 -13.76
CA SER A 102 -9.01 -14.89 -13.87
C SER A 102 -8.29 -15.50 -12.66
N THR A 103 -8.41 -16.81 -12.49
CA THR A 103 -7.66 -17.53 -11.44
C THR A 103 -6.15 -17.37 -11.59
N SER A 104 -5.63 -17.25 -12.83
CA SER A 104 -4.20 -16.98 -13.05
C SER A 104 -3.83 -15.58 -12.59
N MET A 105 -4.62 -14.56 -12.99
CA MET A 105 -4.40 -13.18 -12.56
C MET A 105 -4.42 -13.04 -11.04
N LEU A 106 -5.34 -13.73 -10.35
CA LEU A 106 -5.37 -13.74 -8.87
C LEU A 106 -4.12 -14.38 -8.25
N LYS A 107 -3.54 -15.41 -8.88
CA LYS A 107 -2.27 -15.99 -8.44
C LYS A 107 -1.13 -14.99 -8.62
N ASP A 108 -1.12 -14.27 -9.74
CA ASP A 108 -0.11 -13.25 -10.04
C ASP A 108 -0.21 -12.05 -9.10
N ILE A 109 -1.41 -11.50 -8.88
CA ILE A 109 -1.67 -10.44 -7.90
C ILE A 109 -1.16 -10.84 -6.52
N ARG A 110 -1.46 -12.07 -6.08
CA ARG A 110 -1.00 -12.57 -4.78
C ARG A 110 0.53 -12.70 -4.74
N ARG A 111 1.14 -13.25 -5.78
CA ARG A 111 2.60 -13.40 -5.89
C ARG A 111 3.29 -12.03 -5.87
N LEU A 112 2.76 -11.07 -6.62
CA LEU A 112 3.27 -9.70 -6.72
C LEU A 112 3.17 -8.99 -5.36
N SER A 113 2.07 -9.19 -4.64
CA SER A 113 1.84 -8.63 -3.30
C SER A 113 2.67 -9.27 -2.18
N ASN A 114 3.55 -10.23 -2.48
CA ASN A 114 4.44 -10.83 -1.50
C ASN A 114 5.68 -9.94 -1.30
N ARG A 115 6.09 -9.68 -0.05
CA ARG A 115 7.31 -8.87 0.23
C ARG A 115 8.61 -9.42 -0.38
N LYS A 116 8.66 -10.68 -0.82
CA LYS A 116 9.74 -11.21 -1.68
C LYS A 116 9.97 -10.35 -2.93
N ILE A 117 8.92 -9.75 -3.48
CA ILE A 117 9.01 -8.83 -4.61
C ILE A 117 9.69 -7.54 -4.19
N ALA A 118 9.31 -6.95 -3.05
CA ALA A 118 10.00 -5.78 -2.50
C ALA A 118 11.49 -6.04 -2.23
N VAL A 119 11.84 -7.21 -1.67
CA VAL A 119 13.23 -7.65 -1.46
C VAL A 119 14.01 -7.68 -2.79
N LYS A 120 13.44 -8.30 -3.83
CA LYS A 120 14.08 -8.39 -5.15
C LYS A 120 14.17 -7.02 -5.84
N SER A 121 13.13 -6.20 -5.73
CA SER A 121 13.11 -4.85 -6.28
C SER A 121 14.15 -3.97 -5.60
N LEU A 122 14.29 -4.01 -4.27
CA LEU A 122 15.34 -3.28 -3.56
C LEU A 122 16.73 -3.65 -4.09
N PHE A 123 17.01 -4.96 -4.23
CA PHE A 123 18.27 -5.42 -4.79
C PHE A 123 18.51 -4.90 -6.22
N TYR A 124 17.49 -4.99 -7.08
CA TYR A 124 17.57 -4.50 -8.45
C TYR A 124 17.85 -2.98 -8.51
N ILE A 125 17.07 -2.18 -7.77
CA ILE A 125 17.22 -0.73 -7.76
C ILE A 125 18.62 -0.36 -7.23
N LYS A 126 19.07 -0.95 -6.13
CA LYS A 126 20.43 -0.70 -5.60
C LYS A 126 21.51 -0.97 -6.65
N LYS A 127 21.38 -2.08 -7.39
CA LYS A 127 22.32 -2.46 -8.45
C LYS A 127 22.29 -1.52 -9.67
N ALA A 128 21.12 -0.96 -9.99
CA ALA A 128 20.97 -0.06 -11.13
C ALA A 128 21.59 1.33 -10.87
N ILE A 129 21.69 1.75 -9.61
CA ILE A 129 22.16 3.07 -9.20
C ILE A 129 23.16 3.00 -8.02
N GLU A 130 24.14 2.10 -8.13
CA GLU A 130 25.11 1.74 -7.07
C GLU A 130 25.96 2.92 -6.55
N ASN A 131 26.12 3.99 -7.34
CA ASN A 131 26.94 5.15 -7.00
C ASN A 131 26.17 6.29 -6.31
N GLU A 132 24.91 6.07 -5.96
CA GLU A 132 24.05 7.06 -5.31
C GLU A 132 23.97 6.87 -3.79
N SER A 133 23.45 7.88 -3.06
CA SER A 133 23.20 7.79 -1.61
C SER A 133 21.97 6.91 -1.30
N ILE A 134 22.10 5.61 -1.57
CA ILE A 134 21.06 4.60 -1.37
C ILE A 134 21.51 3.56 -0.35
N ILE A 135 20.58 3.17 0.51
CA ILE A 135 20.76 2.16 1.56
C ILE A 135 19.58 1.18 1.56
N GLY A 136 19.60 0.24 2.51
CA GLY A 136 18.60 -0.79 2.69
C GLY A 136 19.17 -2.18 2.43
N SER A 137 18.83 -3.12 3.30
CA SER A 137 19.04 -4.56 3.11
C SER A 137 17.75 -5.26 3.51
N SER A 138 17.36 -6.29 2.76
CA SER A 138 16.15 -7.05 3.03
C SER A 138 16.37 -8.50 2.62
N TYR A 139 15.96 -9.43 3.48
CA TYR A 139 16.28 -10.85 3.34
C TYR A 139 14.99 -11.66 3.42
N TYR A 140 14.66 -12.39 2.34
CA TYR A 140 13.54 -13.33 2.34
C TYR A 140 14.04 -14.72 2.73
N LEU A 141 13.55 -15.26 3.84
CA LEU A 141 14.04 -16.47 4.48
C LEU A 141 12.93 -17.50 4.60
N SER A 142 13.28 -18.79 4.54
CA SER A 142 12.33 -19.90 4.61
C SER A 142 12.47 -20.76 5.86
N ASN A 143 13.41 -20.45 6.77
CA ASN A 143 13.63 -21.20 7.99
C ASN A 143 14.13 -20.30 9.14
N LEU A 144 14.00 -20.79 10.37
CA LEU A 144 14.38 -20.04 11.58
C LEU A 144 15.89 -19.97 11.81
N GLU A 145 16.66 -20.93 11.32
CA GLU A 145 18.09 -20.95 11.56
C GLU A 145 18.77 -19.83 10.79
N ASP A 146 18.41 -19.62 9.53
CA ASP A 146 18.88 -18.48 8.75
C ASP A 146 18.35 -17.15 9.29
N LEU A 147 17.14 -17.13 9.85
CA LEU A 147 16.60 -15.94 10.52
C LEU A 147 17.44 -15.54 11.75
N LYS A 148 17.84 -16.50 12.58
CA LYS A 148 18.72 -16.23 13.72
C LYS A 148 20.10 -15.77 13.25
N LYS A 149 20.68 -16.46 12.26
CA LYS A 149 22.00 -16.13 11.71
C LYS A 149 22.05 -14.72 11.14
N ILE A 150 21.01 -14.29 10.40
CA ILE A 150 20.98 -12.92 9.88
C ILE A 150 20.77 -11.91 10.99
N ALA A 151 19.93 -12.21 11.98
CA ALA A 151 19.67 -11.29 13.09
C ALA A 151 20.93 -11.00 13.90
N GLN A 152 21.78 -12.00 14.09
CA GLN A 152 23.08 -11.84 14.78
C GLN A 152 24.06 -10.90 14.07
N GLN A 153 23.83 -10.55 12.79
CA GLN A 153 24.68 -9.61 12.04
C GLN A 153 24.31 -8.14 12.30
N TYR A 154 23.22 -7.87 13.04
CA TYR A 154 22.72 -6.52 13.27
C TYR A 154 22.26 -6.36 14.72
N ASP A 155 22.45 -5.16 15.29
CA ASP A 155 22.00 -4.88 16.66
C ASP A 155 20.47 -4.98 16.80
N LYS A 156 19.76 -4.45 15.79
CA LYS A 156 18.30 -4.39 15.72
C LYS A 156 17.80 -4.64 14.31
N GLY A 157 16.62 -5.24 14.22
CA GLY A 157 15.95 -5.53 12.97
C GLY A 157 14.44 -5.56 13.09
N VAL A 158 13.82 -5.80 11.95
CA VAL A 158 12.37 -5.95 11.83
C VAL A 158 12.09 -7.22 11.04
N ILE A 159 11.34 -8.13 11.65
CA ILE A 159 10.80 -9.30 10.94
C ILE A 159 9.40 -8.96 10.42
N LYS A 160 9.15 -9.28 9.14
CA LYS A 160 7.90 -8.97 8.44
C LYS A 160 7.31 -10.23 7.81
N ALA A 161 6.01 -10.44 7.98
CA ALA A 161 5.29 -11.49 7.26
C ALA A 161 5.26 -11.21 5.74
N PRO A 162 5.31 -12.22 4.85
CA PRO A 162 5.26 -12.00 3.40
C PRO A 162 4.01 -11.26 2.91
N TRP A 163 2.84 -11.58 3.49
CA TRP A 163 1.56 -10.89 3.27
C TRP A 163 1.01 -10.40 4.60
N SER A 164 0.89 -9.08 4.76
CA SER A 164 0.20 -8.48 5.90
C SER A 164 -0.48 -7.17 5.54
N SER A 165 -1.05 -6.50 6.52
CA SER A 165 -1.72 -5.21 6.34
C SER A 165 -1.56 -4.36 7.58
N SER A 166 -1.33 -3.05 7.39
CA SER A 166 -1.43 -2.01 8.44
C SER A 166 -0.63 -2.32 9.70
N GLY A 167 0.69 -2.54 9.60
CA GLY A 167 1.54 -2.73 10.79
C GLY A 167 1.49 -4.12 11.44
N ARG A 168 0.39 -4.87 11.29
CA ARG A 168 0.12 -6.11 12.06
C ARG A 168 1.11 -7.25 11.83
N GLY A 169 1.77 -7.24 10.67
CA GLY A 169 2.74 -8.27 10.27
C GLY A 169 4.19 -7.94 10.58
N LEU A 170 4.47 -6.94 11.41
CA LEU A 170 5.84 -6.54 11.76
C LEU A 170 6.14 -6.86 13.23
N ARG A 171 7.37 -7.30 13.52
CA ARG A 171 7.91 -7.38 14.87
C ARG A 171 9.32 -6.79 14.88
N PHE A 172 9.55 -5.85 15.78
CA PHE A 172 10.89 -5.31 16.04
C PHE A 172 11.63 -6.30 16.95
N VAL A 173 12.87 -6.60 16.58
CA VAL A 173 13.69 -7.61 17.24
C VAL A 173 15.10 -7.07 17.44
N ASP A 174 15.74 -7.52 18.51
CA ASP A 174 17.19 -7.34 18.69
C ASP A 174 17.95 -8.49 18.01
N SER A 175 19.28 -8.45 18.07
CA SER A 175 20.17 -9.50 17.54
C SER A 175 19.82 -10.89 18.06
N GLU A 176 19.42 -10.99 19.34
CA GLU A 176 18.84 -12.19 19.94
C GLU A 176 17.31 -12.15 19.88
N ILE A 177 16.74 -12.87 18.91
CA ILE A 177 15.28 -12.91 18.74
C ILE A 177 14.63 -13.71 19.89
N SER A 178 13.71 -13.05 20.60
CA SER A 178 12.93 -13.67 21.68
C SER A 178 12.16 -14.91 21.23
N LYS A 179 11.91 -15.84 22.17
CA LYS A 179 11.13 -17.07 21.92
C LYS A 179 9.73 -16.78 21.36
N VAL A 180 9.08 -15.71 21.81
CA VAL A 180 7.75 -15.30 21.33
C VAL A 180 7.82 -14.89 19.85
N HIS A 181 8.82 -14.10 19.47
CA HIS A 181 9.02 -13.69 18.08
C HIS A 181 9.43 -14.85 17.18
N LEU A 182 10.26 -15.79 17.66
CA LEU A 182 10.60 -17.01 16.92
C LEU A 182 9.40 -17.94 16.70
N ASN A 183 8.53 -18.09 17.70
CA ASN A 183 7.30 -18.86 17.56
C ASN A 183 6.35 -18.23 16.55
N TRP A 184 6.20 -16.90 16.59
CA TRP A 184 5.44 -16.16 15.59
C TRP A 184 6.04 -16.35 14.18
N ALA A 185 7.36 -16.19 14.04
CA ALA A 185 8.06 -16.39 12.78
C ALA A 185 7.88 -17.81 12.22
N ARG A 186 7.93 -18.84 13.07
CA ARG A 186 7.67 -20.23 12.67
C ARG A 186 6.29 -20.39 12.05
N ASN A 187 5.27 -19.82 12.70
CA ASN A 187 3.89 -19.90 12.21
C ASN A 187 3.74 -19.15 10.88
N VAL A 188 4.37 -17.98 10.74
CA VAL A 188 4.38 -17.21 9.50
C VAL A 188 5.05 -17.99 8.37
N ILE A 189 6.22 -18.59 8.61
CA ILE A 189 6.92 -19.42 7.63
C ILE A 189 6.04 -20.60 7.20
N ASN A 190 5.44 -21.31 8.15
CA ASN A 190 4.58 -22.46 7.86
C ASN A 190 3.33 -22.08 7.04
N GLN A 191 2.78 -20.89 7.25
CA GLN A 191 1.54 -20.44 6.59
C GLN A 191 1.78 -19.66 5.30
N GLN A 192 2.93 -18.98 5.18
CA GLN A 192 3.20 -18.01 4.12
C GLN A 192 4.51 -18.31 3.36
N GLU A 193 5.11 -19.47 3.62
CA GLU A 193 6.28 -20.03 2.92
C GLU A 193 7.56 -19.18 3.07
N GLY A 194 7.57 -18.24 4.00
CA GLY A 194 8.76 -17.47 4.34
C GLY A 194 8.50 -16.33 5.30
N ILE A 195 9.56 -15.57 5.56
CA ILE A 195 9.58 -14.38 6.40
C ILE A 195 10.63 -13.41 5.87
N VAL A 196 10.40 -12.11 6.05
CA VAL A 196 11.39 -11.09 5.70
C VAL A 196 12.10 -10.61 6.96
N TYR A 197 13.41 -10.45 6.89
CA TYR A 197 14.20 -9.70 7.87
C TYR A 197 14.78 -8.45 7.20
N GLU A 198 14.67 -7.31 7.86
CA GLU A 198 15.32 -6.06 7.48
C GLU A 198 16.09 -5.48 8.68
N PRO A 199 17.30 -4.94 8.49
CA PRO A 199 17.96 -4.17 9.53
C PRO A 199 17.13 -2.96 9.94
N TYR A 200 17.23 -2.56 11.20
CA TYR A 200 16.57 -1.34 11.67
C TYR A 200 17.35 -0.11 11.20
N TYR A 201 16.66 0.84 10.58
CA TYR A 201 17.21 2.11 10.15
C TYR A 201 16.58 3.28 10.91
N ASP A 202 17.39 4.29 11.21
CA ASP A 202 16.95 5.51 11.89
C ASP A 202 16.20 6.40 10.90
N LYS A 203 14.91 6.11 10.76
CA LYS A 203 14.00 6.78 9.84
C LYS A 203 13.84 8.27 10.17
N ILE A 204 13.97 9.09 9.14
CA ILE A 204 13.69 10.54 9.16
C ILE A 204 12.32 10.84 8.58
N GLN A 205 11.98 10.27 7.42
CA GLN A 205 10.74 10.55 6.71
C GLN A 205 10.27 9.32 5.92
N ASP A 206 9.00 8.91 6.09
CA ASP A 206 8.36 7.97 5.16
C ASP A 206 7.76 8.73 3.97
N PHE A 207 7.82 8.12 2.80
CA PHE A 207 7.08 8.58 1.64
C PHE A 207 6.83 7.41 0.68
N ALA A 208 6.02 7.62 -0.35
CA ALA A 208 5.82 6.66 -1.42
C ALA A 208 5.85 7.35 -2.77
N MET A 209 6.22 6.57 -3.78
CA MET A 209 5.87 6.88 -5.17
C MET A 209 4.65 6.03 -5.54
N GLU A 210 3.59 6.68 -5.97
CA GLU A 210 2.36 6.02 -6.40
C GLU A 210 2.34 5.90 -7.93
N PHE A 211 1.78 4.82 -8.43
CA PHE A 211 1.79 4.43 -9.84
C PHE A 211 0.47 3.77 -10.24
N CYS A 212 0.22 3.71 -11.55
CA CYS A 212 -0.82 2.88 -12.14
C CYS A 212 -0.24 1.96 -13.22
N ALA A 213 -0.51 0.66 -13.12
CA ALA A 213 -0.13 -0.32 -14.13
C ALA A 213 -1.24 -0.49 -15.17
N PHE A 214 -0.85 -0.41 -16.44
CA PHE A 214 -1.65 -0.68 -17.62
C PHE A 214 -1.11 -1.93 -18.34
N PRO A 215 -1.82 -2.48 -19.35
CA PRO A 215 -1.38 -3.70 -20.04
C PRO A 215 0.04 -3.65 -20.60
N ASP A 216 0.51 -2.48 -21.02
CA ASP A 216 1.77 -2.25 -21.72
C ASP A 216 2.83 -1.46 -20.93
N ARG A 217 2.42 -0.74 -19.88
CA ARG A 217 3.31 0.18 -19.15
C ARG A 217 2.85 0.45 -17.73
N VAL A 218 3.77 0.91 -16.89
CA VAL A 218 3.45 1.54 -15.60
C VAL A 218 3.64 3.05 -15.75
N VAL A 219 2.70 3.82 -15.19
CA VAL A 219 2.70 5.29 -15.18
C VAL A 219 2.85 5.79 -13.75
N TYR A 220 3.62 6.85 -13.58
CA TYR A 220 3.79 7.53 -12.30
C TYR A 220 2.60 8.47 -12.02
N GLU A 221 2.05 8.42 -10.81
CA GLU A 221 0.89 9.21 -10.38
C GLU A 221 1.27 10.35 -9.41
N GLY A 222 2.33 10.20 -8.61
CA GLY A 222 2.82 11.26 -7.72
C GLY A 222 3.48 10.79 -6.43
N LEU A 223 4.07 11.74 -5.69
CA LEU A 223 4.65 11.51 -4.37
C LEU A 223 3.55 11.49 -3.30
N SER A 224 3.64 10.59 -2.33
CA SER A 224 2.88 10.68 -1.08
C SER A 224 3.85 10.80 0.09
N VAL A 225 3.87 11.94 0.78
CA VAL A 225 4.67 12.13 2.00
C VAL A 225 3.78 11.83 3.19
N PHE A 226 4.17 10.85 4.01
CA PHE A 226 3.32 10.37 5.08
C PHE A 226 4.10 10.06 6.36
N SER A 227 3.38 9.88 7.44
CA SER A 227 3.93 9.47 8.73
C SER A 227 3.41 8.09 9.10
N SER A 228 4.30 7.30 9.69
CA SER A 228 3.93 6.03 10.31
C SER A 228 4.58 5.86 11.68
N ASN A 229 3.82 5.30 12.61
CA ASN A 229 4.29 4.94 13.94
C ASN A 229 4.30 3.41 14.07
N HIS A 230 5.47 2.81 14.32
CA HIS A 230 5.66 1.36 14.38
C HIS A 230 5.07 0.60 13.16
N GLY A 231 5.16 1.19 11.97
CA GLY A 231 4.64 0.62 10.71
C GLY A 231 3.13 0.77 10.52
N VAL A 232 2.44 1.51 11.40
CA VAL A 232 1.03 1.88 11.24
C VAL A 232 0.95 3.30 10.71
N TYR A 233 0.24 3.46 9.59
CA TYR A 233 -0.05 4.77 8.99
C TYR A 233 -0.75 5.71 9.98
N SER A 234 -0.26 6.95 10.09
CA SER A 234 -0.85 7.98 10.95
C SER A 234 -1.35 9.21 10.20
N GLY A 235 -0.93 9.42 8.94
CA GLY A 235 -1.42 10.50 8.10
C GLY A 235 -0.53 10.81 6.91
N SER A 236 -1.06 11.54 5.93
CA SER A 236 -0.37 11.99 4.71
C SER A 236 -0.52 13.49 4.56
N ILE A 237 0.53 14.17 4.15
CA ILE A 237 0.44 15.56 3.73
C ILE A 237 -0.32 15.63 2.41
N ILE A 238 -1.30 16.52 2.34
CA ILE A 238 -2.01 16.88 1.11
C ILE A 238 -1.38 18.17 0.60
N GLU A 239 -0.49 18.02 -0.37
CA GLU A 239 0.28 19.11 -0.97
C GLU A 239 0.49 18.90 -2.46
N SER A 240 0.93 19.96 -3.14
CA SER A 240 1.38 19.89 -4.53
C SER A 240 2.62 18.99 -4.67
N GLU A 241 2.83 18.45 -5.87
CA GLU A 241 4.02 17.63 -6.16
C GLU A 241 5.32 18.41 -5.91
N THR A 242 5.36 19.67 -6.32
CA THR A 242 6.50 20.58 -6.11
C THR A 242 6.81 20.75 -4.63
N GLU A 243 5.81 20.95 -3.78
CA GLU A 243 6.03 21.12 -2.34
C GLU A 243 6.47 19.83 -1.66
N LYS A 244 5.90 18.68 -2.02
CA LYS A 244 6.36 17.37 -1.53
C LYS A 244 7.81 17.12 -1.93
N LEU A 245 8.17 17.41 -3.18
CA LEU A 245 9.56 17.32 -3.65
C LEU A 245 10.47 18.26 -2.88
N ARG A 246 10.05 19.51 -2.62
CA ARG A 246 10.79 20.48 -1.82
C ARG A 246 11.02 20.00 -0.39
N LEU A 247 10.03 19.35 0.24
CA LEU A 247 10.15 18.77 1.58
C LEU A 247 11.19 17.65 1.62
N LEU A 248 11.14 16.72 0.67
CA LEU A 248 12.11 15.62 0.58
C LEU A 248 13.52 16.12 0.22
N SER A 249 13.60 17.18 -0.61
CA SER A 249 14.87 17.76 -1.07
C SER A 249 15.68 18.45 0.03
N LYS A 250 15.10 18.61 1.23
CA LYS A 250 15.86 19.03 2.42
C LYS A 250 16.85 17.97 2.90
N TYR A 251 16.66 16.71 2.49
CA TYR A 251 17.44 15.57 2.97
C TYR A 251 18.20 14.87 1.85
N ILE A 252 17.62 14.76 0.65
CA ILE A 252 18.20 14.02 -0.49
C ILE A 252 18.13 14.85 -1.77
N ASP A 253 19.04 14.62 -2.72
CA ASP A 253 19.02 15.32 -4.01
C ASP A 253 17.76 14.94 -4.82
N SER A 254 17.06 15.92 -5.40
CA SER A 254 15.90 15.66 -6.26
C SER A 254 16.28 14.82 -7.49
N LYS A 255 17.50 14.95 -8.01
CA LYS A 255 18.00 14.11 -9.11
C LYS A 255 18.10 12.63 -8.73
N LEU A 256 18.34 12.31 -7.45
CA LEU A 256 18.29 10.94 -6.97
C LEU A 256 16.87 10.38 -7.08
N LEU A 257 15.87 11.16 -6.67
CA LEU A 257 14.46 10.76 -6.79
C LEU A 257 14.05 10.54 -8.25
N GLU A 258 14.46 11.42 -9.16
CA GLU A 258 14.21 11.26 -10.61
C GLU A 258 14.82 9.96 -11.15
N LYS A 259 16.07 9.65 -10.80
CA LYS A 259 16.74 8.40 -11.19
C LYS A 259 16.01 7.16 -10.64
N VAL A 260 15.61 7.20 -9.37
CA VAL A 260 14.88 6.11 -8.73
C VAL A 260 13.51 5.92 -9.39
N GLN A 261 12.78 7.01 -9.66
CA GLN A 261 11.51 6.98 -10.37
C GLN A 261 11.65 6.35 -11.76
N ALA A 262 12.63 6.78 -12.56
CA ALA A 262 12.87 6.22 -13.89
C ALA A 262 13.21 4.73 -13.83
N THR A 263 14.05 4.34 -12.87
CA THR A 263 14.43 2.93 -12.66
C THR A 263 13.23 2.09 -12.21
N LEU A 264 12.39 2.62 -11.32
CA LEU A 264 11.15 1.98 -10.89
C LEU A 264 10.17 1.84 -12.04
N LEU A 265 9.97 2.85 -12.89
CA LEU A 265 9.07 2.77 -14.04
C LEU A 265 9.45 1.60 -14.97
N TRP A 266 10.74 1.46 -15.29
CA TRP A 266 11.23 0.34 -16.10
C TRP A 266 11.03 -1.00 -15.39
N HIS A 267 11.45 -1.11 -14.12
CA HIS A 267 11.38 -2.36 -13.37
C HIS A 267 9.94 -2.81 -13.12
N LEU A 268 9.08 -1.88 -12.70
CA LEU A 268 7.66 -2.12 -12.44
C LEU A 268 6.92 -2.51 -13.71
N SER A 269 7.22 -1.87 -14.85
CA SER A 269 6.64 -2.26 -16.15
C SER A 269 6.96 -3.71 -16.49
N ASN A 270 8.21 -4.15 -16.27
CA ASN A 270 8.62 -5.54 -16.53
C ASN A 270 7.96 -6.55 -15.59
N ILE A 271 7.82 -6.26 -14.29
CA ILE A 271 7.19 -7.21 -13.36
C ILE A 271 5.66 -7.20 -13.44
N CYS A 272 5.05 -6.10 -13.88
CA CYS A 272 3.59 -6.00 -14.01
C CYS A 272 3.07 -6.52 -15.35
N ALA A 273 3.92 -6.53 -16.40
CA ALA A 273 3.54 -6.95 -17.75
C ALA A 273 2.75 -8.25 -17.74
N HIS A 274 1.50 -8.19 -18.24
CA HIS A 274 0.53 -9.28 -18.30
C HIS A 274 0.12 -9.92 -16.97
N GLN A 275 0.57 -9.38 -15.83
CA GLN A 275 0.40 -9.97 -14.50
C GLN A 275 -0.43 -9.09 -13.57
N TYR A 276 -0.42 -7.77 -13.77
CA TYR A 276 -1.14 -6.82 -12.93
C TYR A 276 -1.60 -5.58 -13.72
N ILE A 277 -2.83 -5.16 -13.48
CA ILE A 277 -3.41 -3.91 -13.98
C ILE A 277 -4.07 -3.23 -12.78
N GLY A 278 -3.81 -1.93 -12.63
CA GLY A 278 -4.39 -1.11 -11.58
C GLY A 278 -3.37 -0.33 -10.75
N PRO A 279 -3.83 0.34 -9.68
CA PRO A 279 -3.01 1.20 -8.83
C PRO A 279 -1.99 0.40 -8.03
N LEU A 280 -0.80 0.95 -7.82
CA LEU A 280 0.21 0.39 -6.93
C LEU A 280 1.12 1.47 -6.34
N GLY A 281 1.59 1.25 -5.11
CA GLY A 281 2.49 2.17 -4.40
C GLY A 281 3.79 1.51 -4.00
N VAL A 282 4.91 2.22 -4.13
CA VAL A 282 6.21 1.82 -3.60
C VAL A 282 6.52 2.68 -2.39
N ASP A 283 6.47 2.07 -1.20
CA ASP A 283 6.80 2.74 0.06
C ASP A 283 8.33 2.86 0.16
N MET A 284 8.79 4.01 0.61
CA MET A 284 10.18 4.43 0.67
C MET A 284 10.43 5.13 2.00
N MET A 285 11.70 5.24 2.41
CA MET A 285 12.03 6.09 3.55
C MET A 285 13.39 6.75 3.39
N ILE A 286 13.51 7.95 3.94
CA ILE A 286 14.77 8.65 4.15
C ILE A 286 15.26 8.29 5.55
N VAL A 287 16.53 7.95 5.66
CA VAL A 287 17.14 7.51 6.92
C VAL A 287 18.39 8.33 7.22
N ALA A 288 18.72 8.48 8.51
CA ALA A 288 19.99 9.03 8.93
C ALA A 288 21.14 8.11 8.53
N ASN A 289 22.21 8.67 8.00
CA ASN A 289 23.40 7.91 7.69
C ASN A 289 24.34 7.85 8.91
N LYS A 290 24.56 6.64 9.42
CA LYS A 290 25.44 6.42 10.58
C LYS A 290 26.92 6.67 10.29
N THR A 291 27.36 6.61 9.03
CA THR A 291 28.78 6.73 8.68
C THR A 291 29.24 8.17 8.44
N SER A 292 28.32 9.12 8.25
CA SER A 292 28.64 10.54 8.14
C SER A 292 27.56 11.39 8.82
N PRO A 293 27.85 11.98 10.00
CA PRO A 293 26.92 12.87 10.70
C PRO A 293 26.36 13.93 9.75
N GLN A 294 25.06 14.23 9.87
CA GLN A 294 24.30 15.16 8.99
C GLN A 294 24.07 14.71 7.54
N SER A 295 24.47 13.49 7.15
CA SER A 295 24.10 12.94 5.84
C SER A 295 22.90 12.01 5.94
N TYR A 296 22.12 11.98 4.87
CA TYR A 296 20.93 11.14 4.73
C TYR A 296 21.08 10.20 3.55
N ALA A 297 20.40 9.06 3.62
CA ALA A 297 20.34 8.10 2.53
C ALA A 297 18.88 7.69 2.26
N LEU A 298 18.63 7.30 1.02
CA LEU A 298 17.32 6.79 0.59
C LEU A 298 17.29 5.27 0.71
N GLN A 299 16.27 4.72 1.40
CA GLN A 299 15.85 3.34 1.21
C GLN A 299 14.72 3.31 0.17
N PRO A 300 15.00 2.92 -1.09
CA PRO A 300 14.11 3.17 -2.22
C PRO A 300 12.95 2.19 -2.34
N VAL A 301 12.98 1.08 -1.59
CA VAL A 301 11.91 0.08 -1.58
C VAL A 301 11.81 -0.50 -0.17
N VAL A 302 10.78 -0.11 0.58
CA VAL A 302 10.40 -0.66 1.89
C VAL A 302 9.29 -1.70 1.71
N GLU A 303 8.31 -1.41 0.86
CA GLU A 303 7.19 -2.28 0.52
C GLU A 303 6.64 -1.90 -0.86
N ILE A 304 6.01 -2.86 -1.55
CA ILE A 304 5.26 -2.59 -2.79
C ILE A 304 3.83 -3.06 -2.57
N ASN A 305 2.88 -2.15 -2.71
CA ASN A 305 1.45 -2.37 -2.48
C ASN A 305 0.71 -2.41 -3.82
N PHE A 306 0.35 -3.60 -4.31
CA PHE A 306 -0.44 -3.79 -5.54
C PHE A 306 -1.94 -3.62 -5.28
N ARG A 307 -2.34 -2.37 -5.02
CA ARG A 307 -3.69 -1.92 -4.67
C ARG A 307 -3.73 -0.40 -4.56
N ASN A 308 -4.92 0.16 -4.42
CA ASN A 308 -5.05 1.52 -3.90
C ASN A 308 -4.38 1.64 -2.51
N THR A 309 -3.73 2.77 -2.27
CA THR A 309 -3.09 3.12 -1.00
C THR A 309 -3.72 4.39 -0.45
N MET A 310 -3.44 4.71 0.83
CA MET A 310 -3.82 6.04 1.34
C MET A 310 -3.05 7.16 0.62
N GLY A 311 -1.89 6.87 0.02
CA GLY A 311 -1.19 7.84 -0.82
C GLY A 311 -1.96 8.16 -2.10
N HIS A 312 -2.61 7.18 -2.75
CA HIS A 312 -3.53 7.46 -3.86
C HIS A 312 -4.68 8.37 -3.42
N VAL A 313 -5.26 8.15 -2.23
CA VAL A 313 -6.29 9.05 -1.68
C VAL A 313 -5.75 10.46 -1.51
N ALA A 314 -4.59 10.61 -0.86
CA ALA A 314 -3.95 11.90 -0.64
C ALA A 314 -3.67 12.64 -1.95
N LEU A 315 -3.18 11.94 -2.98
CA LEU A 315 -2.94 12.51 -4.31
C LEU A 315 -4.21 13.04 -4.96
N ARG A 316 -5.31 12.26 -4.92
CA ARG A 316 -6.58 12.68 -5.51
C ARG A 316 -7.20 13.86 -4.74
N LEU A 317 -7.01 13.91 -3.41
CA LEU A 317 -7.38 15.06 -2.60
C LEU A 317 -6.56 16.31 -2.96
N SER A 318 -5.23 16.19 -3.10
CA SER A 318 -4.37 17.29 -3.53
C SER A 318 -4.84 17.90 -4.85
N ASN A 319 -5.17 17.05 -5.82
CA ASN A 319 -5.60 17.49 -7.14
C ASN A 319 -6.97 18.21 -7.12
N LYS A 320 -7.90 17.76 -6.26
CA LYS A 320 -9.24 18.36 -6.17
C LYS A 320 -9.27 19.65 -5.33
N MET A 321 -8.50 19.69 -4.26
CA MET A 321 -8.54 20.81 -3.32
C MET A 321 -7.54 21.92 -3.64
N GLN A 322 -6.50 21.63 -4.42
CA GLN A 322 -5.30 22.46 -4.56
C GLN A 322 -4.83 23.05 -3.21
N PRO A 323 -4.78 22.25 -2.13
CA PRO A 323 -4.61 22.79 -0.80
C PRO A 323 -3.13 23.07 -0.52
N THR A 324 -2.88 24.03 0.37
CA THR A 324 -1.59 24.26 0.98
C THR A 324 -1.65 23.87 2.46
N ASN A 325 -0.61 23.18 2.93
CA ASN A 325 -0.37 22.72 4.29
C ASN A 325 -1.55 21.98 4.93
N LYS A 326 -2.08 20.93 4.28
CA LYS A 326 -3.12 20.10 4.88
C LYS A 326 -2.60 18.72 5.25
N LEU A 327 -3.13 18.15 6.32
CA LEU A 327 -2.84 16.80 6.78
C LEU A 327 -4.09 15.93 6.68
N MET A 328 -4.00 14.84 5.93
CA MET A 328 -5.00 13.76 5.93
C MET A 328 -4.67 12.76 7.03
N GLN A 329 -5.65 12.40 7.86
CA GLN A 329 -5.51 11.35 8.86
C GLN A 329 -6.72 10.42 8.86
N LEU A 330 -6.50 9.19 9.33
CA LEU A 330 -7.58 8.30 9.71
C LEU A 330 -7.82 8.44 11.20
N ALA A 331 -8.95 9.00 11.58
CA ALA A 331 -9.37 9.13 12.97
C ALA A 331 -10.35 8.02 13.35
N PHE A 332 -10.43 7.72 14.65
CA PHE A 332 -11.44 6.85 15.24
C PHE A 332 -12.05 7.58 16.45
N ASP A 333 -13.35 7.84 16.41
CA ASP A 333 -14.06 8.60 17.46
C ASP A 333 -14.56 7.73 18.64
N GLY A 334 -14.17 6.45 18.66
CA GLY A 334 -14.67 5.44 19.59
C GLY A 334 -15.75 4.53 18.97
N SER A 335 -16.38 4.95 17.88
CA SER A 335 -17.43 4.19 17.18
C SER A 335 -17.19 4.05 15.68
N HIS A 336 -16.63 5.06 15.02
CA HIS A 336 -16.45 5.09 13.57
C HIS A 336 -15.08 5.62 13.16
N HIS A 337 -14.58 5.07 12.06
CA HIS A 337 -13.44 5.63 11.34
C HIS A 337 -13.87 6.75 10.40
N SER A 338 -13.03 7.77 10.26
CA SER A 338 -13.25 8.81 9.25
C SER A 338 -11.92 9.36 8.73
N VAL A 339 -11.95 9.87 7.49
CA VAL A 339 -10.87 10.68 6.95
C VAL A 339 -11.06 12.10 7.48
N ILE A 340 -10.09 12.59 8.25
CA ILE A 340 -10.02 13.98 8.71
C ILE A 340 -8.95 14.69 7.89
N ILE A 341 -9.26 15.92 7.48
CA ILE A 341 -8.32 16.83 6.84
C ILE A 341 -8.20 18.06 7.73
N SER A 342 -7.02 18.26 8.31
CA SER A 342 -6.71 19.40 9.16
C SER A 342 -5.66 20.30 8.53
N ASP A 343 -5.55 21.51 9.06
CA ASP A 343 -4.33 22.32 8.94
C ASP A 343 -3.13 21.65 9.63
#